data_AF-T1A1H1-F1
#
_entry.id   AF-T1A1H1-F1
#
_cell.length_a   1.000
_cell.length_b   1.000
_cell.length_c   1.000
_cell.angle_alpha   90.00
_cell.angle_beta   90.00
_cell.angle_gamma   90.00
#
_symmetry.space_group_name_H-M   'P 1'
#
loop_
_entity.id
_entity.type
_entity.pdbx_description
1 polymer ?
#
loop_
_entity_poly.entity_id
_entity_poly.type
_entity_poly.pdbx_seq_one_letter_code
_entity_poly.pdbx_strand_id
1 'polypeptide(L)'
;MLQNIDALVFDMQDAGVRFYTYPTTLAYAMEAAARKGIDFYVLDRPDPIDAKVVQGPMLDPTLTSFTGYFPLPVRHGMTMGELAELFNTENHIGVRLHVIKMRGYRRHDWFDDTGIQWVNPSPNLRTLTETTLYPGVALVESANVSVGRGTDTPFELLGAPWIHSQELADELNRREIAGV
;
A
#
# COMPACT_ATOMS: atom_id res chain seq x y z
N MET A 1 26.42 1.44 1.08
CA MET A 1 25.49 0.46 0.47
C MET A 1 25.53 0.52 -1.05
N LEU A 2 25.35 1.67 -1.71
CA LEU A 2 25.33 1.75 -3.19
C LEU A 2 26.72 1.90 -3.87
N GLN A 3 27.77 1.26 -3.33
CA GLN A 3 29.09 1.30 -3.97
C GLN A 3 29.20 0.18 -5.00
N ASN A 4 29.83 0.46 -6.15
CA ASN A 4 30.12 -0.52 -7.21
C ASN A 4 28.87 -1.21 -7.80
N ILE A 5 27.75 -0.48 -7.88
CA ILE A 5 26.57 -0.89 -8.65
C ILE A 5 26.21 0.22 -9.63
N ASP A 6 25.70 -0.17 -10.80
CA ASP A 6 25.31 0.77 -11.86
C ASP A 6 23.82 1.06 -11.88
N ALA A 7 23.03 0.22 -11.20
CA ALA A 7 21.59 0.34 -11.12
C ALA A 7 21.01 -0.26 -9.83
N LEU A 8 19.82 0.21 -9.46
CA LEU A 8 18.93 -0.43 -8.48
C LEU A 8 17.70 -1.00 -9.20
N VAL A 9 17.23 -2.15 -8.75
CA VAL A 9 16.00 -2.78 -9.22
C VAL A 9 15.04 -2.90 -8.05
N PHE A 10 13.84 -2.35 -8.19
CA PHE A 10 12.74 -2.46 -7.24
C PHE A 10 11.70 -3.44 -7.77
N ASP A 11 11.53 -4.55 -7.07
CA ASP A 11 10.58 -5.62 -7.41
C ASP A 11 9.89 -6.12 -6.13
N MET A 12 8.87 -5.40 -5.67
CA MET A 12 8.16 -5.72 -4.43
C MET A 12 6.66 -5.57 -4.63
N GLN A 13 5.89 -6.54 -4.10
CA GLN A 13 4.43 -6.47 -4.03
C GLN A 13 4.01 -5.54 -2.88
N ASP A 14 3.30 -4.47 -3.24
CA ASP A 14 2.70 -3.52 -2.29
C ASP A 14 1.28 -3.98 -1.85
N ALA A 15 0.66 -3.25 -0.91
CA ALA A 15 -0.70 -3.47 -0.41
C ALA A 15 -1.77 -2.53 -1.00
N GLY A 16 -1.41 -1.55 -1.85
CA GLY A 16 -2.33 -0.56 -2.44
C GLY A 16 -2.74 0.57 -1.50
N VAL A 17 -1.97 0.75 -0.42
CA VAL A 17 -2.32 1.63 0.70
C VAL A 17 -1.15 2.51 1.10
N ARG A 18 -1.41 3.82 1.22
CA ARG A 18 -0.41 4.87 1.53
C ARG A 18 0.48 4.57 2.74
N PHE A 19 -0.05 3.95 3.79
CA PHE A 19 0.67 3.70 5.02
C PHE A 19 1.40 2.36 5.07
N TYR A 20 1.31 1.56 4.00
CA TYR A 20 2.23 0.46 3.77
C TYR A 20 3.56 1.04 3.28
N THR A 21 4.69 0.64 3.88
CA THR A 21 5.94 1.41 3.78
C THR A 21 6.80 1.11 2.55
N TYR A 22 6.32 0.26 1.63
CA TYR A 22 7.05 -0.06 0.41
C TYR A 22 7.09 1.12 -0.59
N PRO A 23 5.99 1.86 -0.82
CA PRO A 23 6.00 3.16 -1.50
C PRO A 23 7.05 4.15 -0.98
N THR A 24 7.18 4.28 0.35
CA THR A 24 8.22 5.17 0.93
C THR A 24 9.62 4.63 0.68
N THR A 25 9.80 3.30 0.78
CA THR A 25 11.09 2.65 0.52
C THR A 25 11.51 2.84 -0.93
N LEU A 26 10.57 2.70 -1.88
CA LEU A 26 10.75 3.01 -3.29
C LEU A 26 11.27 4.44 -3.46
N ALA A 27 10.58 5.42 -2.88
CA ALA A 27 10.95 6.83 -3.04
C ALA A 27 12.33 7.16 -2.46
N TYR A 28 12.64 6.71 -1.25
CA TYR A 28 13.96 6.91 -0.65
C TYR A 28 15.08 6.21 -1.43
N ALA A 29 14.81 5.03 -1.99
CA ALA A 29 15.76 4.34 -2.85
C ALA A 29 16.00 5.10 -4.16
N MET A 30 14.95 5.67 -4.77
CA MET A 30 15.05 6.53 -5.95
C MET A 30 15.88 7.79 -5.65
N GLU A 31 15.63 8.48 -4.54
CA GLU A 31 16.42 9.63 -4.11
C GLU A 31 17.90 9.28 -3.90
N ALA A 32 18.17 8.11 -3.32
CA ALA A 32 19.54 7.63 -3.13
C ALA A 32 20.23 7.30 -4.47
N ALA A 33 19.51 6.70 -5.42
CA ALA A 33 19.99 6.43 -6.76
C ALA A 33 20.26 7.72 -7.55
N ALA A 34 19.37 8.70 -7.47
CA ALA A 34 19.56 10.02 -8.08
C ALA A 34 20.85 10.68 -7.58
N ARG A 35 21.07 10.71 -6.26
CA ARG A 35 22.31 11.26 -5.66
C ARG A 35 23.58 10.55 -6.10
N LYS A 36 23.49 9.28 -6.50
CA LYS A 36 24.61 8.49 -7.02
C LYS A 36 24.73 8.52 -8.54
N GLY A 37 23.74 9.09 -9.23
CA GLY A 37 23.69 9.09 -10.68
C GLY A 37 23.65 7.70 -11.28
N ILE A 38 23.01 6.73 -10.61
CA ILE A 38 22.79 5.36 -11.10
C ILE A 38 21.35 5.18 -11.59
N ASP A 39 21.13 4.21 -12.47
CA ASP A 39 19.81 3.94 -13.03
C ASP A 39 18.89 3.27 -11.99
N PHE A 40 17.58 3.50 -12.11
CA PHE A 40 16.60 2.91 -11.21
C PHE A 40 15.50 2.23 -12.01
N TYR A 41 15.34 0.93 -11.81
CA TYR A 41 14.36 0.10 -12.49
C TYR A 41 13.24 -0.27 -11.54
N VAL A 42 11.99 -0.15 -12.00
CA VAL A 42 10.83 -0.70 -11.30
C VAL A 42 10.26 -1.82 -12.15
N LEU A 43 10.26 -3.04 -11.61
CA LEU A 43 9.50 -4.15 -12.18
C LEU A 43 8.07 -4.02 -11.67
N ASP A 44 7.20 -3.49 -12.52
CA ASP A 44 5.87 -3.08 -12.08
C ASP A 44 5.02 -4.30 -11.70
N ARG A 45 4.13 -4.11 -10.72
CA ARG A 45 3.27 -5.15 -10.16
C ARG A 45 1.82 -4.66 -10.01
N PRO A 46 0.84 -5.57 -10.00
CA PRO A 46 -0.55 -5.21 -9.77
C PRO A 46 -0.74 -4.48 -8.43
N ASP A 47 -1.61 -3.47 -8.42
CA ASP A 47 -2.17 -2.96 -7.17
C ASP A 47 -3.16 -4.04 -6.67
N PRO A 48 -2.95 -4.65 -5.49
CA PRO A 48 -3.69 -5.85 -5.12
C PRO A 48 -5.16 -5.59 -4.81
N ILE A 49 -5.53 -4.33 -4.60
CA ILE A 49 -6.90 -3.87 -4.36
C ILE A 49 -7.39 -2.97 -5.49
N ASP A 50 -6.97 -3.29 -6.72
CA ASP A 50 -7.22 -2.56 -7.95
C ASP A 50 -6.53 -1.17 -8.03
N ALA A 51 -6.16 -0.77 -9.25
CA ALA A 51 -5.61 0.55 -9.53
C ALA A 51 -6.68 1.51 -10.10
N LYS A 52 -7.97 1.26 -9.86
CA LYS A 52 -9.08 2.07 -10.39
C LYS A 52 -9.72 2.91 -9.28
N VAL A 53 -9.81 2.38 -8.07
CA VAL A 53 -10.47 3.01 -6.94
C VAL A 53 -9.49 3.87 -6.17
N VAL A 54 -9.87 5.13 -6.00
CA VAL A 54 -9.17 6.11 -5.14
C VAL A 54 -10.09 6.42 -3.96
N GLN A 55 -9.60 6.23 -2.73
CA GLN A 55 -10.45 6.31 -1.55
C GLN A 55 -9.73 6.87 -0.32
N GLY A 56 -10.49 7.60 0.51
CA GLY A 56 -10.04 8.14 1.79
C GLY A 56 -9.43 9.55 1.67
N PRO A 57 -9.22 10.23 2.80
CA PRO A 57 -8.70 11.59 2.81
C PRO A 57 -7.26 11.64 2.28
N MET A 58 -6.91 12.74 1.63
CA MET A 58 -5.52 13.08 1.32
C MET A 58 -4.70 13.20 2.60
N LEU A 59 -3.43 12.78 2.55
CA LEU A 59 -2.49 13.01 3.65
C LEU A 59 -2.20 14.51 3.77
N ASP A 60 -2.33 15.05 4.97
CA ASP A 60 -1.87 16.39 5.29
C ASP A 60 -0.35 16.46 5.05
N PRO A 61 0.15 17.36 4.19
CA PRO A 61 1.58 17.47 3.90
C PRO A 61 2.45 17.69 5.15
N THR A 62 1.89 18.28 6.22
CA THR A 62 2.58 18.50 7.50
C THR A 62 2.76 17.22 8.32
N LEU A 63 2.04 16.15 7.97
CA LEU A 63 2.09 14.83 8.63
C LEU A 63 2.86 13.79 7.81
N THR A 64 3.64 14.22 6.82
CA THR A 64 4.51 13.34 6.03
C THR A 64 5.53 12.65 6.92
N SER A 65 5.70 11.35 6.72
CA SER A 65 6.55 10.49 7.54
C SER A 65 6.89 9.20 6.80
N PHE A 66 7.56 8.25 7.46
CA PHE A 66 7.90 6.97 6.83
C PHE A 66 6.65 6.15 6.43
N THR A 67 5.54 6.32 7.13
CA THR A 67 4.24 5.71 6.83
C THR A 67 3.34 6.61 5.97
N GLY A 68 3.92 7.63 5.31
CA GLY A 68 3.20 8.56 4.46
C GLY A 68 4.15 9.53 3.76
N TYR A 69 4.81 9.05 2.71
CA TYR A 69 5.87 9.80 2.01
C TYR A 69 5.37 11.02 1.23
N PHE A 70 4.23 10.87 0.54
CA PHE A 70 3.67 11.88 -0.37
C PHE A 70 2.20 12.14 -0.04
N PRO A 71 1.66 13.34 -0.32
CA PRO A 71 0.22 13.62 -0.24
C PRO A 71 -0.58 12.74 -1.20
N LEU A 72 -0.89 11.52 -0.77
CA LEU A 72 -1.74 10.54 -1.44
C LEU A 72 -3.03 10.37 -0.64
N PRO A 73 -4.13 9.85 -1.22
CA PRO A 73 -5.27 9.33 -0.46
C PRO A 73 -4.91 8.01 0.24
N VAL A 74 -5.82 7.43 1.04
CA VAL A 74 -5.55 6.17 1.78
C VAL A 74 -5.31 5.02 0.80
N ARG A 75 -6.27 4.79 -0.11
CA ARG A 75 -6.09 3.96 -1.30
C ARG A 75 -5.74 4.88 -2.45
N HIS A 76 -4.51 4.77 -2.95
CA HIS A 76 -3.99 5.64 -4.01
C HIS A 76 -4.40 5.20 -5.41
N GLY A 77 -4.72 3.91 -5.60
CA GLY A 77 -5.16 3.36 -6.90
C GLY A 77 -4.08 3.49 -7.96
N MET A 78 -2.84 3.12 -7.63
CA MET A 78 -1.67 3.29 -8.51
C MET A 78 -0.72 2.12 -8.30
N THR A 79 -0.12 1.64 -9.39
CA THR A 79 0.95 0.64 -9.28
C THR A 79 2.23 1.27 -8.73
N MET A 80 3.18 0.45 -8.30
CA MET A 80 4.48 0.95 -7.84
C MET A 80 5.26 1.67 -8.96
N GLY A 81 5.11 1.24 -10.22
CA GLY A 81 5.65 1.94 -11.38
C GLY A 81 5.05 3.34 -11.55
N GLU A 82 3.73 3.46 -11.43
CA GLU A 82 3.03 4.75 -11.53
C GLU A 82 3.38 5.68 -10.36
N LEU A 83 3.50 5.14 -9.13
CA LEU A 83 3.98 5.89 -7.97
C LEU A 83 5.43 6.37 -8.17
N ALA A 84 6.30 5.56 -8.76
CA ALA A 84 7.66 5.98 -9.08
C ALA A 84 7.68 7.14 -10.08
N GLU A 85 6.88 7.07 -11.16
CA GLU A 85 6.76 8.17 -12.13
C GLU A 85 6.23 9.46 -11.46
N LEU A 86 5.21 9.33 -10.61
CA LEU A 86 4.65 10.44 -9.83
C LEU A 86 5.70 11.08 -8.91
N PHE A 87 6.37 10.28 -8.07
CA PHE A 87 7.37 10.79 -7.13
C PHE A 87 8.56 11.42 -7.86
N ASN A 88 9.02 10.81 -8.96
CA ASN A 88 10.14 11.37 -9.71
C ASN A 88 9.82 12.76 -10.28
N THR A 89 8.58 12.95 -10.73
CA THR A 89 8.09 14.19 -11.33
C THR A 89 7.81 15.25 -10.28
N GLU A 90 6.93 14.95 -9.32
CA GLU A 90 6.37 15.93 -8.37
C GLU A 90 7.38 16.33 -7.29
N ASN A 91 8.24 15.42 -6.85
CA ASN A 91 9.31 15.75 -5.89
C ASN A 91 10.62 16.15 -6.57
N HIS A 92 10.64 16.23 -7.91
CA HIS A 92 11.83 16.57 -8.70
C HIS A 92 13.06 15.72 -8.33
N ILE A 93 12.86 14.41 -8.11
CA ILE A 93 13.93 13.49 -7.67
C ILE A 93 15.05 13.42 -8.71
N GLY A 94 14.70 13.42 -10.00
CA GLY A 94 15.65 13.45 -11.11
C GLY A 94 16.44 12.14 -11.28
N VAL A 95 15.91 11.01 -10.82
CA VAL A 95 16.54 9.70 -11.08
C VAL A 95 16.28 9.29 -12.53
N ARG A 96 17.25 8.58 -13.14
CA ARG A 96 17.04 7.90 -14.42
C ARG A 96 16.15 6.68 -14.20
N LEU A 97 14.85 6.92 -14.22
CA LEU A 97 13.81 5.94 -13.95
C LEU A 97 13.48 5.11 -15.20
N HIS A 98 13.38 3.80 -15.03
CA HIS A 98 12.94 2.84 -16.03
C HIS A 98 11.82 1.99 -15.43
N VAL A 99 10.57 2.21 -15.86
CA VAL A 99 9.44 1.37 -15.44
C VAL A 99 9.21 0.26 -16.46
N ILE A 100 9.34 -0.99 -16.02
CA ILE A 100 9.03 -2.17 -16.83
C ILE A 100 7.54 -2.48 -16.67
N LYS A 101 6.73 -1.95 -17.59
CA LYS A 101 5.27 -2.05 -17.54
C LYS A 101 4.80 -3.50 -17.70
N MET A 102 3.79 -3.86 -16.91
CA MET A 102 3.09 -5.14 -17.05
C MET A 102 2.39 -5.26 -18.42
N ARG A 103 2.19 -6.49 -18.87
CA ARG A 103 1.39 -6.81 -20.06
C ARG A 103 0.08 -7.44 -19.62
N GLY A 104 -1.03 -7.00 -20.19
CA GLY A 104 -2.35 -7.59 -19.94
C GLY A 104 -3.05 -7.12 -18.67
N TYR A 105 -2.33 -6.54 -17.70
CA TYR A 105 -2.94 -5.93 -16.51
C TYR A 105 -3.85 -4.77 -16.88
N ARG A 106 -5.04 -4.76 -16.31
CA ARG A 106 -6.00 -3.68 -16.41
C ARG A 106 -6.19 -3.08 -15.02
N ARG A 107 -6.38 -1.77 -14.96
CA ARG A 107 -6.51 -1.06 -13.69
C ARG A 107 -7.67 -1.52 -12.80
N HIS A 108 -8.66 -2.20 -13.36
CA HIS A 108 -9.82 -2.73 -12.63
C HIS A 108 -9.65 -4.19 -12.20
N ASP A 109 -8.55 -4.83 -12.59
CA ASP A 109 -8.26 -6.20 -12.17
C ASP A 109 -7.93 -6.16 -10.67
N TRP A 110 -8.59 -7.03 -9.90
CA TRP A 110 -8.16 -7.38 -8.56
C TRP A 110 -6.97 -8.35 -8.65
N PHE A 111 -6.24 -8.55 -7.55
CA PHE A 111 -5.05 -9.40 -7.58
C PHE A 111 -5.36 -10.83 -8.07
N ASP A 112 -6.49 -11.39 -7.64
CA ASP A 112 -6.96 -12.73 -8.02
C ASP A 112 -7.39 -12.83 -9.50
N ASP A 113 -7.81 -11.73 -10.13
CA ASP A 113 -8.07 -11.68 -11.58
C ASP A 113 -6.79 -11.88 -12.41
N THR A 114 -5.61 -11.59 -11.84
CA THR A 114 -4.33 -11.69 -12.55
C THR A 114 -3.83 -13.12 -12.74
N GLY A 115 -4.36 -14.07 -11.97
CA GLY A 115 -3.88 -15.46 -11.92
C GLY A 115 -2.49 -15.64 -11.29
N ILE A 116 -1.90 -14.59 -10.71
CA ILE A 116 -0.62 -14.64 -10.01
C ILE A 116 -0.84 -15.22 -8.60
N GLN A 117 0.07 -16.10 -8.16
CA GLN A 117 0.03 -16.62 -6.80
C GLN A 117 0.28 -15.51 -5.78
N TRP A 118 -0.61 -15.38 -4.79
CA TRP A 118 -0.39 -14.49 -3.65
C TRP A 118 0.75 -15.02 -2.78
N VAL A 119 1.72 -14.13 -2.51
CA VAL A 119 2.78 -14.34 -1.54
C VAL A 119 2.69 -13.22 -0.53
N ASN A 120 2.60 -13.59 0.74
CA ASN A 120 2.38 -12.66 1.84
C ASN A 120 3.40 -11.51 1.81
N PRO A 121 2.99 -10.25 1.57
CA PRO A 121 3.92 -9.13 1.59
C PRO A 121 4.35 -8.78 3.03
N SER A 122 3.61 -9.24 4.06
CA SER A 122 4.05 -9.14 5.47
C SER A 122 3.55 -10.31 6.31
N PRO A 123 4.09 -10.53 7.52
CA PRO A 123 3.64 -11.60 8.41
C PRO A 123 2.16 -11.56 8.80
N ASN A 124 1.51 -10.39 8.74
CA ASN A 124 0.11 -10.21 9.10
C ASN A 124 -0.78 -9.81 7.91
N LEU A 125 -0.24 -9.82 6.68
CA LEU A 125 -1.01 -9.64 5.46
C LEU A 125 -0.81 -10.87 4.58
N ARG A 126 -1.67 -11.86 4.78
CA ARG A 126 -1.51 -13.27 4.42
C ARG A 126 -2.56 -13.75 3.44
N THR A 127 -3.68 -13.03 3.33
CA THR A 127 -4.74 -13.33 2.36
C THR A 127 -5.16 -12.06 1.61
N LEU A 128 -5.82 -12.23 0.46
CA LEU A 128 -6.42 -11.10 -0.26
C LEU A 128 -7.59 -10.47 0.50
N THR A 129 -8.28 -11.24 1.35
CA THR A 129 -9.29 -10.70 2.28
C THR A 129 -8.65 -9.71 3.24
N GLU A 130 -7.56 -10.11 3.90
CA GLU A 130 -6.80 -9.24 4.81
C GLU A 130 -6.34 -7.97 4.07
N THR A 131 -5.81 -8.10 2.84
CA THR A 131 -5.40 -6.96 2.00
C THR A 131 -6.56 -6.04 1.63
N THR A 132 -7.73 -6.59 1.31
CA THR A 132 -8.92 -5.80 0.95
C THR A 132 -9.44 -5.00 2.14
N LEU A 133 -9.37 -5.55 3.35
CA LEU A 133 -9.83 -4.92 4.59
C LEU A 133 -8.80 -3.97 5.21
N TYR A 134 -7.51 -4.18 4.93
CA TYR A 134 -6.38 -3.42 5.47
C TYR A 134 -6.54 -1.89 5.40
N PRO A 135 -6.96 -1.27 4.27
CA PRO A 135 -7.13 0.18 4.20
C PRO A 135 -8.13 0.75 5.23
N GLY A 136 -9.12 -0.05 5.66
CA GLY A 136 -10.13 0.34 6.64
C GLY A 136 -9.73 -0.04 8.06
N VAL A 137 -9.38 -1.31 8.29
CA VAL A 137 -9.12 -1.85 9.63
C VAL A 137 -7.81 -1.30 10.21
N ALA A 138 -6.78 -1.08 9.39
CA ALA A 138 -5.51 -0.57 9.91
C ALA A 138 -5.57 0.90 10.36
N LEU A 139 -6.59 1.68 9.96
CA LEU A 139 -6.76 3.06 10.41
C LEU A 139 -6.92 3.17 11.93
N VAL A 140 -7.47 2.13 12.57
CA VAL A 140 -7.67 2.10 14.02
C VAL A 140 -6.46 1.55 14.78
N GLU A 141 -5.34 1.21 14.12
CA GLU A 141 -4.11 0.77 14.81
C GLU A 141 -3.52 1.83 15.76
N SER A 142 -3.85 3.11 15.51
CA SER A 142 -3.49 4.22 16.38
C SER A 142 -4.45 4.40 17.57
N ALA A 143 -5.62 3.79 17.51
CA ALA A 143 -6.51 3.66 18.65
C ALA A 143 -6.04 2.47 19.51
N ASN A 144 -6.34 2.50 20.81
CA ASN A 144 -6.05 1.39 21.72
C ASN A 144 -7.00 0.19 21.48
N VAL A 145 -7.04 -0.29 20.24
CA VAL A 145 -7.92 -1.31 19.69
C VAL A 145 -7.05 -2.33 18.94
N SER A 146 -7.22 -3.61 19.24
CA SER A 146 -6.59 -4.68 18.47
C SER A 146 -7.21 -4.76 17.09
N VAL A 147 -6.37 -4.92 16.07
CA VAL A 147 -6.75 -5.22 14.69
C VAL A 147 -6.56 -6.71 14.37
N GLY A 148 -6.62 -7.58 15.38
CA GLY A 148 -6.52 -9.03 15.21
C GLY A 148 -5.11 -9.59 15.02
N ARG A 149 -4.05 -8.77 15.14
CA ARG A 149 -2.67 -9.28 15.21
C ARG A 149 -2.54 -10.26 16.37
N GLY A 150 -1.88 -11.40 16.12
CA GLY A 150 -1.75 -12.50 17.08
C GLY A 150 -2.91 -13.51 17.07
N THR A 151 -3.85 -13.38 16.13
CA THR A 151 -4.93 -14.34 15.87
C THR A 151 -4.74 -15.03 14.51
N ASP A 152 -5.66 -15.93 14.16
CA ASP A 152 -5.69 -16.60 12.86
C ASP A 152 -6.18 -15.71 11.71
N THR A 153 -6.70 -14.50 11.98
CA THR A 153 -7.27 -13.58 10.97
C THR A 153 -6.98 -12.09 11.30
N PRO A 154 -5.71 -11.64 11.32
CA PRO A 154 -5.34 -10.23 11.47
C PRO A 154 -5.97 -9.39 10.36
N PHE A 155 -6.38 -8.18 10.71
CA PHE A 155 -7.10 -7.22 9.87
C PHE A 155 -8.48 -7.67 9.36
N GLU A 156 -8.96 -8.86 9.69
CA GLU A 156 -10.36 -9.25 9.44
C GLU A 156 -11.27 -8.95 10.63
N LEU A 157 -10.69 -8.53 11.76
CA LEU A 157 -11.41 -8.24 13.00
C LEU A 157 -10.79 -7.05 13.75
N LEU A 158 -11.62 -6.41 14.57
CA LEU A 158 -11.19 -5.40 15.53
C LEU A 158 -11.84 -5.64 16.89
N GLY A 159 -11.15 -5.27 17.96
CA GLY A 159 -11.68 -5.46 19.32
C GLY A 159 -10.77 -4.93 20.41
N ALA A 160 -11.34 -4.71 21.59
CA ALA A 160 -10.61 -4.34 22.79
C ALA A 160 -11.37 -4.84 24.03
N PRO A 161 -10.72 -5.02 25.20
CA PRO A 161 -11.38 -5.52 26.41
C PRO A 161 -12.57 -4.67 26.90
N TRP A 162 -12.61 -3.41 26.49
CA TRP A 162 -13.66 -2.44 26.84
C TRP A 162 -14.75 -2.31 25.77
N ILE A 163 -14.67 -3.05 24.66
CA ILE A 163 -15.69 -3.07 23.61
C ILE A 163 -16.73 -4.15 23.93
N HIS A 164 -17.99 -3.75 24.04
CA HIS A 164 -19.13 -4.66 24.06
C HIS A 164 -19.45 -5.10 22.62
N SER A 165 -18.98 -6.30 22.25
CA SER A 165 -18.98 -6.76 20.85
C SER A 165 -20.36 -6.76 20.19
N GLN A 166 -21.40 -7.21 20.90
CA GLN A 166 -22.76 -7.25 20.36
C GLN A 166 -23.30 -5.84 20.09
N GLU A 167 -23.09 -4.90 21.01
CA GLU A 167 -23.55 -3.52 20.85
C GLU A 167 -22.86 -2.83 19.67
N LEU A 168 -21.54 -3.05 19.53
CA LEU A 168 -20.79 -2.53 18.39
C LEU A 168 -21.27 -3.14 17.07
N ALA A 169 -21.45 -4.46 17.02
CA ALA A 169 -21.95 -5.14 15.82
C ALA A 169 -23.35 -4.66 15.43
N ASP A 170 -24.26 -4.53 16.39
CA ASP A 170 -25.62 -4.05 16.15
C ASP A 170 -25.64 -2.60 15.66
N GLU A 171 -24.79 -1.73 16.20
CA GLU A 171 -24.64 -0.35 15.74
C GLU A 171 -24.10 -0.29 14.31
N LEU A 172 -23.07 -1.08 13.99
CA LEU A 172 -22.50 -1.11 12.64
C LEU A 172 -23.49 -1.70 11.62
N ASN A 173 -24.19 -2.79 11.96
CA ASN A 173 -25.19 -3.42 11.08
C ASN A 173 -26.38 -2.48 10.79
N ARG A 174 -26.81 -1.68 11.78
CA ARG A 174 -27.89 -0.68 11.60
C ARG A 174 -27.56 0.42 10.58
N ARG A 175 -26.29 0.57 10.19
CA ARG A 175 -25.88 1.56 9.20
C ARG A 175 -26.07 1.10 7.76
N GLU A 176 -26.38 -0.18 7.53
CA GLU A 176 -26.65 -0.74 6.19
C GLU A 176 -25.60 -0.32 5.14
N ILE A 177 -24.33 -0.41 5.52
CA ILE A 177 -23.22 0.07 4.68
C ILE A 177 -23.14 -0.84 3.45
N ALA A 178 -23.31 -0.27 2.26
CA ALA A 178 -23.26 -1.04 1.02
C ALA A 178 -21.95 -1.84 0.89
N GLY A 179 -22.07 -3.15 0.70
CA GLY A 179 -20.93 -4.07 0.58
C GLY A 179 -20.41 -4.64 1.90
N VAL A 180 -21.07 -4.34 3.03
CA VAL A 180 -20.83 -4.92 4.37
C VAL A 180 -22.10 -5.60 4.86
#